data_AF-A0A9D5RXN0-F1
#
_entry.id   AF-A0A9D5RXN0-F1
#
_cell.length_a   1.000
_cell.length_b   1.000
_cell.length_c   1.000
_cell.angle_alpha   90.00
_cell.angle_beta   90.00
_cell.angle_gamma   90.00
#
_symmetry.space_group_name_H-M   'P 1'
#
loop_
_entity.id
_entity.type
_entity.pdbx_description
1 polymer ?
#
loop_
_entity_poly.entity_id
_entity_poly.type
_entity_poly.pdbx_seq_one_letter_code
_entity_poly.pdbx_strand_id
1 'polypeptide(L)'
;MFKSIKENVYVQKFLELWDVPRYRALIKLGLYIIFFIFVITLIKTQDNNISKNPVTKINVMENFKNMNNYQYKVIINNEVEETFISRVNNGKELIIYNSDTYYFDGIKMYKKIDSYQEFKDIIFDFDIWRFNPLFITNLIDNAEFNAKTEYQDDTISNEYLVKVKDFVKLYDNLDIEDERTFSLVVYQTKKQVTKVTLDLTNIYNMKENANTFDYKVSLEYDLINEIAPITVNIESSDE
;
A
#
# COMPACT_ATOMS: atom_id res chain seq x y z
N MET A 1 29.74 75.92 3.53
CA MET A 1 30.96 75.21 3.98
C MET A 1 30.63 73.72 4.00
N PHE A 2 30.81 73.02 2.87
CA PHE A 2 30.52 71.58 2.80
C PHE A 2 31.76 70.83 3.27
N LYS A 3 31.59 70.11 4.38
CA LYS A 3 32.61 69.28 5.01
C LYS A 3 32.97 68.16 4.03
N SER A 4 34.20 68.18 3.51
CA SER A 4 34.78 67.09 2.71
C SER A 4 34.59 65.78 3.48
N ILE A 5 33.73 64.92 2.94
CA ILE A 5 33.61 63.53 3.37
C ILE A 5 34.96 62.92 3.01
N LYS A 6 35.75 62.53 4.01
CA LYS A 6 36.96 61.72 3.79
C LYS A 6 36.53 60.50 2.99
N GLU A 7 36.89 60.48 1.71
CA GLU A 7 36.65 59.33 0.86
C GLU A 7 37.29 58.12 1.51
N ASN A 8 36.48 57.07 1.67
CA ASN A 8 36.93 55.86 2.31
C ASN A 8 38.07 55.27 1.47
N VAL A 9 39.22 55.00 2.09
CA VAL A 9 40.45 54.51 1.43
C VAL A 9 40.18 53.27 0.58
N TYR A 10 39.20 52.44 0.95
CA TYR A 10 38.80 51.27 0.18
C TYR A 10 38.09 51.61 -1.13
N VAL A 11 37.32 52.70 -1.18
CA VAL A 11 36.61 53.15 -2.39
C VAL A 11 37.60 53.73 -3.40
N GLN A 12 38.57 54.52 -2.93
CA GLN A 12 39.63 55.04 -3.81
C GLN A 12 40.47 53.91 -4.41
N LYS A 13 40.90 52.94 -3.60
CA LYS A 13 41.63 51.76 -4.09
C LYS A 13 40.81 50.90 -5.05
N PHE A 14 39.49 50.82 -4.85
CA PHE A 14 38.61 50.11 -5.77
C PHE A 14 38.54 50.80 -7.13
N LEU A 15 38.46 52.14 -7.16
CA LEU A 15 38.47 52.92 -8.39
C LEU A 15 39.81 52.80 -9.13
N GLU A 16 40.93 52.84 -8.41
CA GLU A 16 42.27 52.60 -8.98
C GLU A 16 42.40 51.21 -9.61
N LEU A 17 41.89 50.17 -8.93
CA LEU A 17 41.87 48.79 -9.45
C LEU A 17 40.90 48.63 -10.63
N TRP A 18 39.85 49.44 -10.71
CA TRP A 18 38.86 49.39 -11.78
C TRP A 18 39.35 49.99 -13.10
N ASP A 19 40.32 50.91 -13.03
CA ASP A 19 40.87 51.60 -14.19
C ASP A 19 41.89 50.73 -14.96
N VAL A 20 42.48 49.74 -14.28
CA VAL A 20 43.40 48.77 -14.90
C VAL A 20 42.61 47.65 -15.61
N PRO A 21 42.79 47.44 -16.93
CA PRO A 21 41.99 46.49 -17.71
C PRO A 21 41.99 45.05 -17.17
N ARG A 22 43.15 44.59 -16.69
CA ARG A 22 43.33 43.23 -16.13
C ARG A 22 42.55 43.04 -14.83
N TYR A 23 42.61 44.01 -13.92
CA TYR A 23 41.90 43.94 -12.64
C TYR A 23 40.40 44.14 -12.83
N ARG A 24 39.97 45.01 -13.75
CA ARG A 24 38.57 45.14 -14.15
C ARG A 24 37.96 43.82 -14.64
N ALA A 25 38.71 43.05 -15.43
CA ALA A 25 38.27 41.72 -15.87
C ALA A 25 38.11 40.73 -14.71
N LEU A 26 39.05 40.72 -13.76
CA LEU A 26 38.98 39.89 -12.55
C LEU A 26 37.81 40.26 -11.65
N ILE A 27 37.53 41.55 -11.47
CA ILE A 27 36.40 42.01 -10.64
C ILE A 27 35.07 41.64 -11.31
N LYS A 28 34.95 41.78 -12.65
CA LYS A 28 33.78 41.30 -13.39
C LYS A 28 33.57 39.80 -13.21
N LEU A 29 34.62 39.00 -13.31
CA LEU A 29 34.55 37.55 -13.11
C LEU A 29 34.11 37.18 -11.69
N GLY A 30 34.65 37.86 -10.67
CA GLY A 30 34.24 37.68 -9.27
C GLY A 30 32.76 38.00 -9.04
N LEU A 31 32.26 39.08 -9.66
CA LEU A 31 30.84 39.44 -9.60
C LEU A 31 29.94 38.39 -10.27
N TYR A 32 30.36 37.80 -11.40
CA TYR A 32 29.63 36.69 -12.02
C TYR A 32 29.56 35.46 -11.11
N ILE A 33 30.66 35.11 -10.44
CA ILE A 33 30.66 33.98 -9.49
C ILE A 33 29.68 34.23 -8.34
N ILE A 34 29.69 35.43 -7.75
CA ILE A 34 28.76 35.80 -6.68
C ILE A 34 27.31 35.75 -7.18
N PHE A 35 27.06 36.24 -8.38
CA PHE A 35 25.73 36.19 -9.02
C PHE A 35 25.24 34.75 -9.18
N PHE A 36 26.06 33.83 -9.70
CA PHE A 36 25.67 32.43 -9.85
C PHE A 36 25.43 31.73 -8.50
N ILE A 37 26.25 32.02 -7.48
CA ILE A 37 26.03 31.50 -6.11
C ILE A 37 24.67 31.97 -5.58
N PHE A 38 24.32 33.24 -5.78
CA PHE A 38 23.04 33.81 -5.33
C PHE A 38 21.85 33.16 -6.06
N VAL A 39 21.94 32.99 -7.38
CA VAL A 39 20.91 32.33 -8.19
C VAL A 39 20.71 30.88 -7.77
N ILE A 40 21.79 30.10 -7.62
CA ILE A 40 21.72 28.70 -7.16
C ILE A 40 21.10 28.60 -5.77
N THR A 41 21.46 29.52 -4.87
CA THR A 41 20.91 29.56 -3.51
C THR A 41 19.41 29.84 -3.54
N LEU A 42 18.95 30.82 -4.34
CA LEU A 42 17.53 31.15 -4.50
C LEU A 42 16.73 29.98 -5.08
N ILE A 43 17.24 29.30 -6.11
CA ILE A 43 16.59 28.11 -6.69
C ILE A 43 16.43 27.02 -5.62
N LYS A 44 17.50 26.72 -4.86
CA LYS A 44 17.44 25.74 -3.77
C LYS A 44 16.53 26.14 -2.60
N THR A 45 16.34 27.44 -2.35
CA THR A 45 15.42 27.90 -1.29
C THR A 45 13.97 27.96 -1.74
N GLN A 46 13.69 28.11 -3.04
CA GLN A 46 12.33 27.99 -3.58
C GLN A 46 11.85 26.53 -3.60
N ASP A 47 12.71 25.56 -3.93
CA ASP A 47 12.34 24.13 -3.90
C ASP A 47 11.98 23.64 -2.48
N ASN A 48 12.57 24.24 -1.44
CA ASN A 48 12.31 23.87 -0.04
C ASN A 48 11.13 24.60 0.61
N ASN A 49 10.50 25.57 -0.07
CA ASN A 49 9.42 26.40 0.51
C ASN A 49 8.08 26.28 -0.22
N ILE A 50 7.88 25.25 -1.04
CA ILE A 50 6.52 24.79 -1.34
C ILE A 50 6.00 24.13 -0.06
N SER A 51 5.39 24.95 0.79
CA SER A 51 4.52 24.50 1.88
C SER A 51 3.39 23.67 1.27
N LYS A 52 3.68 22.39 1.02
CA LYS A 52 2.66 21.37 0.96
C LYS A 52 2.01 21.41 2.34
N ASN A 53 0.79 21.95 2.42
CA ASN A 53 -0.14 21.54 3.47
C ASN A 53 0.06 20.03 3.64
N PRO A 54 0.27 19.50 4.85
CA PRO A 54 0.35 18.07 5.03
C PRO A 54 -1.03 17.54 4.67
N VAL A 55 -1.21 17.17 3.40
CA VAL A 55 -2.11 16.11 3.01
C VAL A 55 -1.65 14.98 3.91
N THR A 56 -2.45 14.66 4.93
CA THR A 56 -2.29 13.47 5.74
C THR A 56 -1.97 12.37 4.75
N LYS A 57 -0.72 11.91 4.72
CA LYS A 57 -0.26 10.94 3.74
C LYS A 57 -1.04 9.68 4.08
N ILE A 58 -2.14 9.46 3.36
CA ILE A 58 -3.00 8.30 3.58
C ILE A 58 -2.10 7.09 3.42
N ASN A 59 -1.88 6.37 4.51
CA ASN A 59 -1.16 5.11 4.45
C ASN A 59 -2.12 4.09 3.87
N VAL A 60 -2.02 3.87 2.55
CA VAL A 60 -2.93 3.01 1.79
C VAL A 60 -3.01 1.60 2.39
N MET A 61 -1.90 1.09 2.93
CA MET A 61 -1.86 -0.23 3.55
C MET A 61 -2.54 -0.24 4.93
N GLU A 62 -2.41 0.84 5.71
CA GLU A 62 -3.14 0.97 6.98
C GLU A 62 -4.65 1.05 6.74
N ASN A 63 -5.07 1.76 5.69
CA ASN A 63 -6.48 1.78 5.29
C ASN A 63 -6.97 0.40 4.87
N PHE A 64 -6.15 -0.35 4.12
CA PHE A 64 -6.47 -1.71 3.69
C PHE A 64 -6.64 -2.65 4.88
N LYS A 65 -5.68 -2.66 5.81
CA LYS A 65 -5.74 -3.46 7.05
C LYS A 65 -7.00 -3.21 7.87
N ASN A 66 -7.47 -1.96 7.91
CA ASN A 66 -8.62 -1.53 8.70
C ASN A 66 -9.93 -1.44 7.87
N MET A 67 -10.00 -2.07 6.69
CA MET A 67 -11.24 -2.12 5.91
C MET A 67 -12.30 -2.95 6.64
N ASN A 68 -13.41 -2.32 7.00
CA ASN A 68 -14.50 -2.98 7.73
C ASN A 68 -15.69 -3.38 6.84
N ASN A 69 -15.73 -2.96 5.59
CA ASN A 69 -16.88 -3.15 4.72
C ASN A 69 -16.45 -3.03 3.26
N TYR A 70 -16.53 -4.12 2.51
CA TYR A 70 -16.09 -4.17 1.12
C TYR A 70 -16.77 -5.33 0.38
N GLN A 71 -16.91 -5.16 -0.93
CA GLN A 71 -17.21 -6.26 -1.84
C GLN A 71 -15.89 -6.75 -2.42
N TYR A 72 -15.75 -8.06 -2.62
CA TYR A 72 -14.62 -8.60 -3.35
C TYR A 72 -15.03 -9.73 -4.29
N LYS A 73 -14.38 -9.77 -5.44
CA LYS A 73 -14.50 -10.83 -6.43
C LYS A 73 -13.28 -11.74 -6.35
N VAL A 74 -13.53 -13.04 -6.35
CA VAL A 74 -12.50 -14.08 -6.40
C VAL A 74 -12.33 -14.52 -7.84
N ILE A 75 -11.08 -14.50 -8.29
CA ILE A 75 -10.69 -14.93 -9.62
C ILE A 75 -9.59 -15.98 -9.46
N ILE A 76 -9.81 -17.21 -9.94
CA ILE A 76 -8.82 -18.28 -9.94
C ILE A 76 -8.41 -18.54 -11.38
N ASN A 77 -7.11 -18.48 -11.69
CA ASN A 77 -6.58 -18.75 -13.04
C ASN A 77 -7.26 -17.92 -14.16
N ASN A 78 -7.63 -16.68 -13.86
CA ASN A 78 -8.36 -15.73 -14.73
C ASN A 78 -9.84 -16.06 -14.97
N GLU A 79 -10.40 -17.05 -14.28
CA GLU A 79 -11.83 -17.33 -14.28
C GLU A 79 -12.45 -16.74 -13.02
N VAL A 80 -13.55 -15.98 -13.20
CA VAL A 80 -14.29 -15.43 -12.06
C VAL A 80 -15.04 -16.58 -11.42
N GLU A 81 -14.64 -16.93 -10.21
CA GLU A 81 -15.28 -18.00 -9.45
C GLU A 81 -16.53 -17.45 -8.77
N GLU A 82 -16.35 -16.45 -7.89
CA GLU A 82 -17.42 -15.99 -7.00
C GLU A 82 -17.27 -14.52 -6.59
N THR A 83 -18.37 -13.93 -6.11
CA THR A 83 -18.41 -12.58 -5.52
C THR A 83 -18.95 -12.64 -4.10
N PHE A 84 -18.25 -11.96 -3.18
CA PHE A 84 -18.57 -11.91 -1.76
C PHE A 84 -18.70 -10.47 -1.30
N ILE A 85 -19.53 -10.26 -0.28
CA ILE A 85 -19.57 -8.99 0.46
C ILE A 85 -19.13 -9.29 1.88
N SER A 86 -18.04 -8.68 2.33
CA SER A 86 -17.55 -8.82 3.71
C SER A 86 -17.80 -7.56 4.52
N ARG A 87 -18.17 -7.78 5.78
CA ARG A 87 -18.32 -6.75 6.79
C ARG A 87 -17.77 -7.21 8.14
N VAL A 88 -16.91 -6.40 8.73
CA VAL A 88 -16.43 -6.57 10.10
C VAL A 88 -17.28 -5.71 11.03
N ASN A 89 -17.91 -6.35 12.02
CA ASN A 89 -18.67 -5.68 13.09
C ASN A 89 -18.23 -6.22 14.46
N ASN A 90 -17.69 -5.36 15.33
CA ASN A 90 -17.21 -5.73 16.66
C ASN A 90 -16.27 -6.95 16.68
N GLY A 91 -15.38 -7.05 15.69
CA GLY A 91 -14.42 -8.15 15.56
C GLY A 91 -14.98 -9.45 14.99
N LYS A 92 -16.27 -9.50 14.64
CA LYS A 92 -16.89 -10.62 13.91
C LYS A 92 -17.04 -10.24 12.44
N GLU A 93 -16.57 -11.12 11.56
CA GLU A 93 -16.71 -10.95 10.11
C GLU A 93 -18.01 -11.63 9.63
N LEU A 94 -18.82 -10.88 8.91
CA LEU A 94 -20.04 -11.29 8.24
C LEU A 94 -19.77 -11.35 6.74
N ILE A 95 -20.08 -12.48 6.12
CA ILE A 95 -19.86 -12.70 4.70
C ILE A 95 -21.20 -12.98 4.05
N ILE A 96 -21.58 -12.18 3.06
CA ILE A 96 -22.79 -12.40 2.27
C ILE A 96 -22.40 -13.07 0.96
N TYR A 97 -23.05 -14.20 0.68
CA TYR A 97 -22.79 -15.03 -0.48
C TYR A 97 -24.11 -15.69 -0.93
N ASN A 98 -24.45 -15.60 -2.22
CA ASN A 98 -25.71 -16.14 -2.79
C ASN A 98 -26.98 -15.75 -2.02
N SER A 99 -27.06 -14.50 -1.56
CA SER A 99 -28.15 -13.95 -0.74
C SER A 99 -28.26 -14.49 0.70
N ASP A 100 -27.36 -15.37 1.11
CA ASP A 100 -27.24 -15.82 2.50
C ASP A 100 -26.21 -14.99 3.25
N THR A 101 -26.39 -14.84 4.57
CA THR A 101 -25.40 -14.25 5.48
C THR A 101 -24.74 -15.35 6.30
N TYR A 102 -23.42 -15.38 6.26
CA TYR A 102 -22.56 -16.27 7.01
C TYR A 102 -21.76 -15.48 8.05
N TYR A 103 -21.47 -16.13 9.16
CA TYR A 103 -20.57 -15.64 10.19
C TYR A 103 -19.23 -16.36 10.03
N PHE A 104 -18.14 -15.65 10.20
CA PHE A 104 -16.78 -16.19 10.19
C PHE A 104 -16.15 -16.05 11.58
N ASP A 105 -15.64 -17.17 12.13
CA ASP A 105 -14.99 -17.22 13.44
C ASP A 105 -13.45 -17.17 13.38
N GLY A 106 -12.88 -16.96 12.19
CA GLY A 106 -11.43 -17.01 11.95
C GLY A 106 -10.97 -18.31 11.27
N ILE A 107 -11.80 -19.36 11.30
CA ILE A 107 -11.47 -20.66 10.71
C ILE A 107 -12.56 -21.09 9.72
N LYS A 108 -13.84 -21.08 10.13
CA LYS A 108 -14.96 -21.59 9.33
C LYS A 108 -16.06 -20.56 9.16
N MET A 109 -16.74 -20.67 8.02
CA MET A 109 -18.02 -19.98 7.82
C MET A 109 -19.17 -20.85 8.31
N TYR A 110 -20.11 -20.22 9.02
CA TYR A 110 -21.33 -20.88 9.46
C TYR A 110 -22.54 -19.96 9.32
N LYS A 111 -23.70 -20.57 9.07
CA LYS A 111 -25.00 -19.91 9.14
C LYS A 111 -25.62 -20.24 10.50
N LYS A 112 -26.11 -19.22 11.21
CA LYS A 112 -26.89 -19.43 12.43
C LYS A 112 -28.34 -19.69 12.04
N ILE A 113 -28.86 -20.88 12.34
CA ILE A 113 -30.26 -21.24 12.14
C ILE A 113 -30.80 -21.63 13.52
N ASP A 114 -31.69 -20.80 14.06
CA ASP A 114 -32.19 -20.91 15.43
C ASP A 114 -31.07 -21.09 16.48
N SER A 115 -31.00 -22.27 17.09
CA SER A 115 -30.03 -22.65 18.13
C SER A 115 -28.83 -23.46 17.61
N TYR A 116 -28.75 -23.75 16.31
CA TYR A 116 -27.67 -24.53 15.73
C TYR A 116 -26.86 -23.74 14.69
N GLN A 117 -25.61 -24.18 14.51
CA GLN A 117 -24.70 -23.65 13.50
C GLN A 117 -24.62 -24.67 12.36
N GLU A 118 -24.97 -24.24 11.16
CA GLU A 118 -24.75 -25.01 9.94
C GLU A 118 -23.46 -24.52 9.30
N PHE A 119 -22.43 -25.37 9.26
CA PHE A 119 -21.17 -25.05 8.60
C PHE A 119 -21.33 -25.20 7.09
N LYS A 120 -20.82 -24.21 6.35
CA LYS A 120 -20.82 -24.28 4.90
C LYS A 120 -19.45 -24.69 4.39
N ASP A 121 -19.41 -25.83 3.72
CA ASP A 121 -18.27 -26.22 2.89
C ASP A 121 -18.44 -25.55 1.54
N ILE A 122 -17.73 -24.44 1.31
CA ILE A 122 -17.56 -23.92 -0.05
C ILE A 122 -16.32 -24.60 -0.62
N ILE A 123 -16.50 -25.32 -1.73
CA ILE A 123 -15.44 -26.13 -2.32
C ILE A 123 -14.53 -25.23 -3.14
N PHE A 124 -13.49 -24.72 -2.50
CA PHE A 124 -12.29 -24.21 -3.15
C PHE A 124 -11.09 -24.99 -2.61
N ASP A 125 -9.99 -25.06 -3.37
CA ASP A 125 -8.78 -25.72 -2.86
C ASP A 125 -8.17 -24.96 -1.67
N PHE A 126 -8.51 -23.67 -1.54
CA PHE A 126 -8.22 -22.82 -0.38
C PHE A 126 -9.50 -22.13 0.09
N ASP A 127 -9.70 -22.04 1.40
CA ASP A 127 -10.74 -21.22 2.04
C ASP A 127 -10.53 -19.71 1.74
N ILE A 128 -10.97 -19.25 0.57
CA ILE A 128 -10.66 -17.91 0.04
C ILE A 128 -11.17 -16.78 0.95
N TRP A 129 -12.24 -17.02 1.71
CA TRP A 129 -12.75 -16.06 2.71
C TRP A 129 -11.73 -15.74 3.81
N ARG A 130 -10.74 -16.59 4.05
CA ARG A 130 -9.67 -16.33 5.02
C ARG A 130 -8.68 -15.28 4.52
N PHE A 131 -8.65 -15.00 3.21
CA PHE A 131 -7.76 -14.00 2.60
C PHE A 131 -8.31 -12.58 2.73
N ASN A 132 -8.81 -12.24 3.93
CA ASN A 132 -9.26 -10.89 4.25
C ASN A 132 -8.07 -9.90 4.33
N PRO A 133 -8.32 -8.57 4.31
CA PRO A 133 -7.25 -7.57 4.31
C PRO A 133 -6.27 -7.69 5.48
N LEU A 134 -6.73 -8.12 6.65
CA LEU A 134 -5.88 -8.35 7.81
C LEU A 134 -4.91 -9.51 7.56
N PHE A 135 -5.40 -10.64 7.05
CA PHE A 135 -4.57 -11.80 6.70
C PHE A 135 -3.52 -11.44 5.64
N ILE A 136 -3.94 -10.75 4.56
CA ILE A 136 -3.02 -10.31 3.50
C ILE A 136 -1.97 -9.34 4.06
N THR A 137 -2.36 -8.41 4.92
CA THR A 137 -1.40 -7.49 5.54
C THR A 137 -0.41 -8.23 6.42
N ASN A 138 -0.85 -9.22 7.20
CA ASN A 138 0.04 -10.05 8.01
C ASN A 138 1.02 -10.88 7.16
N LEU A 139 0.61 -11.32 5.96
CA LEU A 139 1.55 -11.94 5.01
C LEU A 139 2.60 -10.94 4.54
N ILE A 140 2.18 -9.74 4.15
CA ILE A 140 3.08 -8.67 3.67
C ILE A 140 4.09 -8.25 4.75
N ASP A 141 3.66 -8.14 6.01
CA ASP A 141 4.52 -7.75 7.14
C ASP A 141 5.69 -8.73 7.36
N ASN A 142 5.53 -9.99 6.95
CA ASN A 142 6.56 -11.04 7.03
C ASN A 142 7.27 -11.31 5.69
N ALA A 143 6.90 -10.60 4.62
CA ALA A 143 7.39 -10.85 3.27
C ALA A 143 8.62 -10.01 2.94
N GLU A 144 9.38 -10.46 1.94
CA GLU A 144 10.44 -9.67 1.33
C GLU A 144 9.88 -8.82 0.20
N PHE A 145 10.13 -7.52 0.22
CA PHE A 145 9.77 -6.65 -0.91
C PHE A 145 10.63 -6.99 -2.13
N ASN A 146 9.99 -7.24 -3.28
CA ASN A 146 10.67 -7.61 -4.51
C ASN A 146 10.74 -6.44 -5.51
N ALA A 147 9.58 -5.90 -5.88
CA ALA A 147 9.48 -4.94 -6.96
C ALA A 147 8.32 -3.97 -6.78
N LYS A 148 8.44 -2.81 -7.42
CA LYS A 148 7.35 -1.83 -7.56
C LYS A 148 7.25 -1.40 -9.01
N THR A 149 6.02 -1.43 -9.54
CA THR A 149 5.71 -0.95 -10.89
C THR A 149 4.69 0.18 -10.80
N GLU A 150 4.95 1.28 -11.50
CA GLU A 150 4.00 2.40 -11.65
C GLU A 150 3.41 2.37 -13.05
N TYR A 151 2.07 2.37 -13.13
CA TYR A 151 1.32 2.34 -14.38
C TYR A 151 0.89 3.76 -14.79
N GLN A 152 0.46 3.90 -16.04
CA GLN A 152 0.08 5.20 -16.63
C GLN A 152 -1.20 5.79 -16.02
N ASP A 153 -2.04 4.98 -15.40
CA ASP A 153 -3.33 5.31 -14.79
C ASP A 153 -3.22 5.68 -13.30
N ASP A 154 -2.03 6.07 -12.82
CA ASP A 154 -1.70 6.28 -11.41
C ASP A 154 -1.81 5.02 -10.52
N THR A 155 -2.01 3.83 -11.09
CA THR A 155 -1.96 2.57 -10.35
C THR A 155 -0.51 2.21 -10.02
N ILE A 156 -0.28 1.70 -8.82
CA ILE A 156 1.00 1.18 -8.38
C ILE A 156 0.81 -0.30 -8.02
N SER A 157 1.66 -1.18 -8.53
CA SER A 157 1.78 -2.54 -7.99
C SER A 157 3.04 -2.66 -7.14
N ASN A 158 2.90 -3.31 -5.99
CA ASN A 158 4.02 -3.73 -5.16
C ASN A 158 4.01 -5.26 -5.09
N GLU A 159 5.13 -5.87 -5.43
CA GLU A 159 5.34 -7.32 -5.37
C GLU A 159 6.16 -7.68 -4.14
N TYR A 160 5.70 -8.72 -3.45
CA TYR A 160 6.33 -9.28 -2.27
C TYR A 160 6.57 -10.78 -2.48
N LEU A 161 7.72 -11.26 -2.03
CA LEU A 161 8.03 -12.68 -1.97
C LEU A 161 7.71 -13.18 -0.57
N VAL A 162 6.70 -14.03 -0.48
CA VAL A 162 6.24 -14.64 0.77
C VAL A 162 6.80 -16.05 0.86
N LYS A 163 7.41 -16.42 1.98
CA LYS A 163 7.87 -17.80 2.18
C LYS A 163 6.68 -18.73 2.42
N VAL A 164 6.75 -19.93 1.85
CA VAL A 164 5.71 -20.96 2.00
C VAL A 164 5.48 -21.29 3.48
N LYS A 165 6.56 -21.42 4.26
CA LYS A 165 6.45 -21.66 5.72
C LYS A 165 5.66 -20.58 6.47
N ASP A 166 5.80 -19.30 6.09
CA ASP A 166 5.13 -18.20 6.78
C ASP A 166 3.64 -18.18 6.43
N PHE A 167 3.29 -18.48 5.17
CA PHE A 167 1.91 -18.69 4.76
C PHE A 167 1.27 -19.87 5.49
N VAL A 168 1.91 -21.05 5.49
CA VAL A 168 1.37 -22.25 6.13
C VAL A 168 1.22 -22.07 7.64
N LYS A 169 2.13 -21.33 8.28
CA LYS A 169 2.02 -20.95 9.68
C LYS A 169 0.82 -20.04 9.94
N LEU A 170 0.58 -19.04 9.10
CA LEU A 170 -0.57 -18.13 9.27
C LEU A 170 -1.90 -18.79 8.90
N TYR A 171 -1.89 -19.67 7.89
CA TYR A 171 -3.07 -20.29 7.33
C TYR A 171 -3.46 -21.57 8.08
N ASP A 172 -2.56 -22.52 8.30
CA ASP A 172 -2.88 -23.79 8.96
C ASP A 172 -2.37 -23.88 10.40
N ASN A 173 -1.65 -22.87 10.89
CA ASN A 173 -0.98 -22.92 12.19
C ASN A 173 -0.02 -24.12 12.31
N LEU A 174 0.68 -24.42 11.21
CA LEU A 174 1.67 -25.49 11.11
C LEU A 174 3.06 -24.92 10.89
N ASP A 175 4.04 -25.39 11.65
CA ASP A 175 5.45 -25.08 11.45
C ASP A 175 6.06 -26.10 10.47
N ILE A 176 6.55 -25.63 9.33
CA ILE A 176 7.20 -26.44 8.29
C ILE A 176 8.55 -25.85 7.89
N GLU A 177 9.46 -26.70 7.39
CA GLU A 177 10.78 -26.29 6.92
C GLU A 177 10.82 -26.12 5.39
N ASP A 178 9.96 -25.26 4.85
CA ASP A 178 9.93 -24.92 3.42
C ASP A 178 10.35 -23.47 3.16
N GLU A 179 11.53 -23.30 2.55
CA GLU A 179 12.11 -22.00 2.20
C GLU A 179 11.69 -21.49 0.81
N ARG A 180 10.89 -22.24 0.05
CA ARG A 180 10.34 -21.75 -1.22
C ARG A 180 9.50 -20.50 -0.96
N THR A 181 9.45 -19.63 -1.97
CA THR A 181 8.63 -18.42 -1.94
C THR A 181 7.54 -18.48 -3.00
N PHE A 182 6.56 -17.61 -2.85
CA PHE A 182 5.59 -17.29 -3.88
C PHE A 182 5.38 -15.77 -3.97
N SER A 183 4.84 -15.33 -5.11
CA SER A 183 4.58 -13.91 -5.36
C SER A 183 3.21 -13.50 -4.82
N LEU A 184 3.21 -12.39 -4.07
CA LEU A 184 2.03 -11.65 -3.66
C LEU A 184 2.14 -10.25 -4.24
N VAL A 185 1.20 -9.89 -5.11
CA VAL A 185 1.17 -8.58 -5.78
C VAL A 185 -0.03 -7.78 -5.29
N VAL A 186 0.23 -6.59 -4.73
CA VAL A 186 -0.80 -5.64 -4.31
C VAL A 186 -0.88 -4.50 -5.31
N TYR A 187 -2.05 -4.30 -5.89
CA TYR A 187 -2.37 -3.17 -6.74
C TYR A 187 -3.12 -2.11 -5.93
N GLN A 188 -2.63 -0.89 -5.99
CA GLN A 188 -3.19 0.23 -5.24
C GLN A 188 -3.27 1.50 -6.08
N THR A 189 -4.28 2.30 -5.80
CA THR A 189 -4.40 3.69 -6.26
C THR A 189 -3.88 4.63 -5.16
N LYS A 190 -3.96 5.95 -5.39
CA LYS A 190 -3.60 6.97 -4.38
C LYS A 190 -4.39 6.86 -3.07
N LYS A 191 -5.53 6.16 -3.06
CA LYS A 191 -6.45 6.12 -1.91
C LYS A 191 -6.56 4.74 -1.24
N GLN A 192 -6.52 3.66 -2.03
CA GLN A 192 -6.87 2.32 -1.56
C GLN A 192 -6.20 1.21 -2.39
N VAL A 193 -6.06 0.04 -1.77
CA VAL A 193 -5.80 -1.22 -2.46
C VAL A 193 -7.05 -1.62 -3.23
N THR A 194 -6.89 -2.01 -4.50
CA THR A 194 -7.99 -2.39 -5.39
C THR A 194 -7.91 -3.85 -5.82
N LYS A 195 -6.71 -4.44 -5.82
CA LYS A 195 -6.53 -5.85 -6.15
C LYS A 195 -5.34 -6.47 -5.42
N VAL A 196 -5.47 -7.72 -5.03
CA VAL A 196 -4.38 -8.56 -4.53
C VAL A 196 -4.33 -9.82 -5.37
N THR A 197 -3.14 -10.22 -5.81
CA THR A 197 -2.92 -11.47 -6.56
C THR A 197 -1.89 -12.30 -5.80
N LEU A 198 -2.19 -13.58 -5.57
CA LEU A 198 -1.31 -14.56 -4.97
C LEU A 198 -1.05 -15.69 -5.97
N ASP A 199 0.21 -15.99 -6.24
CA ASP A 199 0.59 -17.17 -7.03
C ASP A 199 0.79 -18.37 -6.09
N LEU A 200 -0.27 -19.12 -5.81
CA LEU A 200 -0.22 -20.24 -4.86
C LEU A 200 0.19 -21.55 -5.52
N THR A 201 0.72 -21.55 -6.75
CA THR A 201 1.10 -22.76 -7.51
C THR A 201 1.96 -23.72 -6.69
N ASN A 202 2.97 -23.19 -6.00
CA ASN A 202 3.88 -23.99 -5.16
C ASN A 202 3.16 -24.64 -3.97
N ILE A 203 2.21 -23.93 -3.37
CA ILE A 203 1.46 -24.39 -2.20
C ILE A 203 0.41 -25.42 -2.63
N TYR A 204 -0.30 -25.15 -3.73
CA TYR A 204 -1.27 -26.05 -4.30
C TYR A 204 -0.65 -27.41 -4.65
N ASN A 205 0.47 -27.41 -5.38
CA ASN A 205 1.18 -28.63 -5.75
C ASN A 205 1.68 -29.42 -4.52
N MET A 206 2.04 -28.73 -3.43
CA MET A 206 2.43 -29.37 -2.18
C MET A 206 1.23 -30.01 -1.46
N LYS A 207 0.09 -29.32 -1.39
CA LYS A 207 -1.11 -29.79 -0.68
C LYS A 207 -1.77 -30.97 -1.40
N GLU A 208 -1.92 -30.88 -2.72
CA GLU A 208 -2.66 -31.86 -3.52
C GLU A 208 -1.77 -32.96 -4.11
N ASN A 209 -0.45 -32.92 -3.87
CA ASN A 209 0.54 -33.72 -4.60
C ASN A 209 0.35 -33.63 -6.13
N ALA A 210 -0.03 -32.45 -6.60
CA ALA A 210 -0.32 -32.15 -8.00
C ALA A 210 0.92 -31.62 -8.74
N ASN A 211 0.88 -31.66 -10.07
CA ASN A 211 1.86 -31.03 -10.96
C ASN A 211 1.17 -29.97 -11.84
N THR A 212 0.50 -29.03 -11.20
CA THR A 212 -0.17 -27.91 -11.87
C THR A 212 0.85 -26.82 -12.19
N PHE A 213 0.74 -26.22 -13.37
CA PHE A 213 1.64 -25.16 -13.82
C PHE A 213 1.22 -23.75 -13.38
N ASP A 214 -0.05 -23.55 -13.03
CA ASP A 214 -0.58 -22.25 -12.61
C ASP A 214 -1.74 -22.41 -11.62
N TYR A 215 -1.62 -21.78 -10.46
CA TYR A 215 -2.70 -21.59 -9.50
C TYR A 215 -2.60 -20.17 -8.92
N LYS A 216 -3.25 -19.21 -9.59
CA LYS A 216 -3.28 -17.81 -9.17
C LYS A 216 -4.64 -17.45 -8.63
N VAL A 217 -4.66 -16.93 -7.42
CA VAL A 217 -5.86 -16.36 -6.78
C VAL A 217 -5.75 -14.85 -6.85
N SER A 218 -6.75 -14.18 -7.41
CA SER A 218 -6.88 -12.72 -7.34
C SER A 218 -8.16 -12.31 -6.61
N LEU A 219 -8.01 -11.32 -5.74
CA LEU A 219 -9.08 -10.67 -5.01
C LEU A 219 -9.20 -9.24 -5.53
N GLU A 220 -10.30 -8.93 -6.21
CA GLU A 220 -10.59 -7.58 -6.70
C GLU A 220 -11.63 -6.92 -5.78
N TYR A 221 -11.27 -5.79 -5.19
CA TYR A 221 -12.08 -5.08 -4.20
C TYR A 221 -12.88 -3.96 -4.84
N ASP A 222 -14.16 -3.87 -4.45
CA ASP A 222 -15.10 -2.84 -4.89
C ASP A 222 -16.01 -2.40 -3.73
N LEU A 223 -16.74 -1.30 -3.90
CA LEU A 223 -17.69 -0.73 -2.92
C LEU A 223 -17.10 -0.57 -1.50
N ILE A 224 -15.81 -0.22 -1.42
CA ILE A 224 -15.08 -0.08 -0.16
C ILE A 224 -15.69 1.05 0.66
N ASN A 225 -16.21 0.72 1.85
CA ASN A 225 -16.93 1.63 2.75
C ASN A 225 -18.23 2.23 2.17
N GLU A 226 -18.75 1.71 1.06
CA GLU A 226 -19.94 2.25 0.38
C GLU A 226 -21.20 1.38 0.59
N ILE A 227 -21.07 0.19 1.18
CA ILE A 227 -22.21 -0.72 1.40
C ILE A 227 -22.99 -0.24 2.63
N ALA A 228 -24.28 0.08 2.46
CA ALA A 228 -25.15 0.56 3.54
C ALA A 228 -25.17 -0.39 4.76
N PRO A 229 -25.25 0.14 6.00
CA PRO A 229 -25.29 -0.67 7.20
C PRO A 229 -26.51 -1.61 7.18
N ILE A 230 -26.27 -2.88 7.49
CA ILE A 230 -27.28 -3.91 7.66
C ILE A 230 -27.58 -3.93 9.14
N THR A 231 -28.86 -3.76 9.48
CA THR A 231 -29.34 -3.88 10.85
C THR A 231 -29.37 -5.37 11.19
N VAL A 232 -28.28 -5.89 11.76
CA VAL A 232 -28.28 -7.24 12.33
C VAL A 232 -28.91 -7.12 13.71
N ASN A 233 -30.12 -7.66 13.88
CA ASN A 233 -30.67 -7.91 15.21
C ASN A 233 -29.81 -9.01 15.85
N ILE A 234 -28.72 -8.62 16.49
CA ILE A 234 -27.98 -9.50 17.38
C ILE A 234 -28.87 -9.60 18.63
N GLU A 235 -29.70 -10.63 18.70
CA GLU A 235 -30.27 -11.04 19.99
C GLU A 235 -29.09 -11.32 20.91
N SER A 236 -28.93 -10.45 21.91
CA SER A 236 -27.99 -10.63 23.00
C SER A 236 -28.40 -11.87 23.79
N SER A 237 -27.81 -13.02 23.45
CA SER A 237 -27.78 -14.15 24.36
C SER A 237 -26.60 -13.95 25.33
N ASP A 238 -26.74 -12.96 26.20
CA ASP A 238 -26.05 -12.94 27.48
C ASP A 238 -27.08 -13.40 28.52
N GLU A 239 -27.06 -14.69 28.84
CA GLU A 239 -27.35 -15.30 30.15
C GLU A 239 -26.92 -16.77 30.17
#